data_AF-A0A849Q9V2-F1
#
_entry.id   AF-A0A849Q9V2-F1
#
_cell.length_a   1.000
_cell.length_b   1.000
_cell.length_c   1.000
_cell.angle_alpha   90.00
_cell.angle_beta   90.00
_cell.angle_gamma   90.00
#
_symmetry.space_group_name_H-M   'P 1'
#
loop_
_entity.id
_entity.type
_entity.pdbx_description
1 polymer ?
#
loop_
_entity_poly.entity_id
_entity_poly.type
_entity_poly.pdbx_seq_one_letter_code
_entity_poly.pdbx_strand_id
1 'polypeptide(L)'
;MNETIAIAEDTIEVDNPQKLYGKVSVIIGTLVILIGLVVFAINVNRENSILTIVLSLITIVLGFSKLVSGGFALKKLWVPLHAPKGFIDTNLLINSIKTGEIDIYKVDKSLSSELLRLFGSKNVYYMRGDVKNIARDVGNRVVKYSVFIIFLIVLISLKIPGISISFYIFTIIVLLSGIVANFIFSFGLIPKQVPSAFRVHKTEDIQGGHPKKAFRILIDGLKYLNYDYPKRFDGTEPDSISEGVQNTGITNGFALIETQPVSTENENIPSAQLALYAGYALWILGFVFMLTKSTLSSIYLGDFALPITGILMVVIGNGLIKDSHMLFNQFHFKSNVILTEIKGEFYQSDVGVGKGMKDSLQSERRGVLSDIRFEHYIATVSSVCHTLENNRNYVSFEKNTRIEKELDDLINYVQTQKKPDLEVHGIDFTEPSASKLVQQNLALSKVESEKLPGLGSDKNDQKLLIKDDQEEESTGEPDNT
;
A
#
# COMPACT_ATOMS: atom_id res chain seq x y z
N MET A 1 -11.49 -45.93 0.98
CA MET A 1 -11.94 -44.91 0.01
C MET A 1 -11.67 -43.56 0.65
N ASN A 2 -10.41 -43.10 0.58
CA ASN A 2 -9.99 -41.81 1.11
C ASN A 2 -9.97 -40.85 -0.07
N GLU A 3 -11.00 -40.02 -0.20
CA GLU A 3 -10.98 -38.86 -1.07
C GLU A 3 -9.98 -37.85 -0.48
N THR A 4 -8.71 -37.99 -0.82
CA THR A 4 -7.81 -36.85 -0.94
C THR A 4 -8.37 -35.99 -2.05
N ILE A 5 -9.25 -35.06 -1.67
CA ILE A 5 -9.65 -33.93 -2.50
C ILE A 5 -8.36 -33.34 -3.05
N ALA A 6 -8.17 -33.44 -4.36
CA ALA A 6 -7.16 -32.71 -5.10
C ALA A 6 -7.52 -31.22 -4.98
N ILE A 7 -7.12 -30.61 -3.85
CA ILE A 7 -7.13 -29.16 -3.71
C ILE A 7 -6.05 -28.69 -4.68
N ALA A 8 -6.54 -28.01 -5.71
CA ALA A 8 -5.88 -27.56 -6.92
C ALA A 8 -4.44 -27.07 -6.73
N GLU A 9 -3.65 -27.21 -7.80
CA GLU A 9 -2.29 -26.69 -8.03
C GLU A 9 -2.11 -25.17 -7.80
N ASP A 10 -3.11 -24.47 -7.25
CA ASP A 10 -3.21 -23.02 -7.11
C ASP A 10 -3.20 -22.52 -5.65
N THR A 11 -2.70 -23.31 -4.68
CA THR A 11 -2.63 -22.87 -3.28
C THR A 11 -1.23 -22.92 -2.71
N ILE A 12 -0.83 -21.85 -2.01
CA ILE A 12 0.48 -21.75 -1.34
C ILE A 12 0.23 -21.91 0.16
N GLU A 13 0.98 -22.81 0.81
CA GLU A 13 0.97 -22.92 2.27
C GLU A 13 1.74 -21.73 2.86
N VAL A 14 1.02 -20.79 3.46
CA VAL A 14 1.60 -19.68 4.23
C VAL A 14 1.61 -20.09 5.70
N ASP A 15 2.71 -19.81 6.41
CA ASP A 15 2.73 -20.09 7.84
C ASP A 15 1.64 -19.27 8.53
N ASN A 16 0.84 -19.93 9.36
CA ASN A 16 -0.32 -19.31 10.00
C ASN A 16 0.12 -18.80 11.38
N PRO A 17 0.42 -17.49 11.54
CA PRO A 17 0.82 -16.91 12.83
C PRO A 17 -0.26 -17.09 13.91
N GLN A 18 -1.54 -17.26 13.52
CA GLN A 18 -2.63 -17.48 14.47
C GLN A 18 -2.61 -18.87 15.12
N LYS A 19 -1.81 -19.83 14.63
CA LYS A 19 -1.72 -21.16 15.26
C LYS A 19 -1.35 -21.06 16.73
N LEU A 20 -0.43 -20.15 17.09
CA LEU A 20 -0.04 -19.95 18.48
C LEU A 20 -1.19 -19.35 19.29
N TYR A 21 -1.85 -18.32 18.77
CA TYR A 21 -3.06 -17.75 19.37
C TYR A 21 -4.12 -18.83 19.62
N GLY A 22 -4.37 -19.69 18.63
CA GLY A 22 -5.33 -20.79 18.70
C GLY A 22 -4.98 -21.79 19.80
N LYS A 23 -3.72 -22.25 19.86
CA LYS A 23 -3.24 -23.17 20.91
C LYS A 23 -3.46 -22.60 22.30
N VAL A 24 -3.01 -21.36 22.52
CA VAL A 24 -3.12 -20.69 23.82
C VAL A 24 -4.59 -20.48 24.19
N SER A 25 -5.42 -20.05 23.24
CA SER A 25 -6.86 -19.83 23.46
C SER A 25 -7.61 -21.12 23.81
N VAL A 26 -7.29 -22.25 23.18
CA VAL A 26 -7.89 -23.56 23.50
C VAL A 26 -7.48 -24.02 24.90
N ILE A 27 -6.19 -23.93 25.24
CA ILE A 27 -5.68 -24.33 26.57
C ILE A 27 -6.39 -23.51 27.66
N ILE A 28 -6.48 -22.20 27.46
CA ILE A 28 -7.06 -21.29 28.45
C ILE A 28 -8.59 -21.41 28.51
N GLY A 29 -9.26 -21.57 27.37
CA GLY A 29 -10.69 -21.83 27.32
C GLY A 29 -11.04 -23.09 28.11
N THR A 30 -10.25 -24.16 27.94
CA THR A 30 -10.40 -25.40 28.71
C THR A 30 -10.18 -25.19 30.20
N LEU A 31 -9.11 -24.49 30.59
CA LEU A 31 -8.81 -24.19 31.99
C LEU A 31 -9.94 -23.38 32.66
N VAL A 32 -10.48 -22.39 31.97
CA VAL A 32 -11.54 -21.53 32.51
C VAL A 32 -12.88 -22.25 32.62
N ILE A 33 -13.21 -23.15 31.68
CA ILE A 33 -14.35 -24.06 31.82
C ILE A 33 -14.19 -24.91 33.08
N LEU A 34 -13.02 -25.51 33.31
CA LEU A 34 -12.76 -26.34 34.49
C LEU A 34 -12.90 -25.55 35.79
N ILE A 35 -12.33 -24.34 35.87
CA ILE A 35 -12.48 -23.45 37.03
C ILE A 35 -13.97 -23.13 37.27
N GLY A 36 -14.69 -22.75 36.22
CA GLY A 36 -16.12 -22.45 36.30
C GLY A 36 -16.94 -23.63 36.80
N LEU A 37 -16.68 -24.84 36.29
CA LEU A 37 -17.36 -26.08 36.70
C LEU A 37 -17.09 -26.44 38.17
N VAL A 38 -15.84 -26.34 38.61
CA VAL A 38 -15.46 -26.60 40.01
C VAL A 38 -16.17 -25.61 40.94
N VAL A 39 -16.15 -24.32 40.60
CA VAL A 39 -16.81 -23.30 41.42
C VAL A 39 -18.33 -23.47 41.40
N PHE A 40 -18.93 -23.81 40.26
CA PHE A 40 -20.35 -24.12 40.16
C PHE A 40 -20.73 -25.30 41.08
N ALA A 41 -20.02 -26.42 41.00
CA ALA A 41 -20.29 -27.62 41.78
C ALA A 41 -20.16 -27.37 43.31
N ILE A 42 -19.14 -26.61 43.73
CA ILE A 42 -18.96 -26.24 45.14
C ILE A 42 -20.12 -25.36 45.63
N ASN A 43 -20.61 -24.44 44.80
CA ASN A 43 -21.63 -23.48 45.20
C ASN A 43 -23.05 -24.05 45.20
N VAL A 44 -23.38 -24.91 44.24
CA VAL A 44 -24.68 -25.60 44.18
C VAL A 44 -24.88 -26.49 45.41
N ASN A 45 -23.84 -27.18 45.87
CA ASN A 45 -23.93 -28.10 47.01
C ASN A 45 -23.95 -27.41 48.39
N ARG A 46 -23.63 -26.11 48.47
CA ARG A 46 -23.45 -25.38 49.74
C ARG A 46 -24.51 -24.32 50.02
N GLU A 47 -25.60 -24.29 49.24
CA GLU A 47 -26.61 -23.20 49.30
C GLU A 47 -25.96 -21.81 49.23
N ASN A 48 -24.85 -21.68 48.49
CA ASN A 48 -24.15 -20.41 48.36
C ASN A 48 -24.96 -19.42 47.50
N SER A 49 -24.56 -18.14 47.53
CA SER A 49 -25.33 -17.07 46.88
C SER A 49 -25.55 -17.32 45.38
N ILE A 50 -26.76 -17.05 44.90
CA ILE A 50 -27.15 -17.16 43.48
C ILE A 50 -26.16 -16.43 42.56
N LEU A 51 -25.56 -15.34 43.04
CA LEU A 51 -24.57 -14.56 42.31
C LEU A 51 -23.33 -15.38 41.92
N THR A 52 -22.79 -16.23 42.82
CA THR A 52 -21.60 -17.04 42.51
C THR A 52 -21.92 -18.15 41.50
N ILE A 53 -23.14 -18.70 41.57
CA ILE A 53 -23.66 -19.65 40.58
C ILE A 53 -23.75 -18.97 39.20
N VAL A 54 -24.36 -17.78 39.12
CA VAL A 54 -24.46 -17.02 37.86
C VAL A 54 -23.09 -16.66 37.30
N LEU A 55 -22.16 -16.16 38.14
CA LEU A 55 -20.79 -15.84 37.72
C LEU A 55 -20.03 -17.07 37.22
N SER A 56 -20.22 -18.24 37.84
CA SER A 56 -19.59 -19.47 37.39
C SER A 56 -20.14 -19.93 36.02
N LEU A 57 -21.44 -19.78 35.77
CA LEU A 57 -22.04 -20.05 34.45
C LEU A 57 -21.51 -19.10 33.37
N ILE A 58 -21.41 -17.80 33.68
CA ILE A 58 -20.80 -16.81 32.77
C ILE A 58 -19.34 -17.22 32.45
N THR A 59 -18.59 -17.64 33.46
CA THR A 59 -17.20 -18.10 33.32
C THR A 59 -17.10 -19.29 32.36
N ILE A 60 -18.00 -20.28 32.50
CA ILE A 60 -18.07 -21.45 31.59
C ILE A 60 -18.37 -21.01 30.16
N VAL A 61 -19.37 -20.15 29.96
CA VAL A 61 -19.75 -19.64 28.62
C VAL A 61 -18.58 -18.90 27.96
N LEU A 62 -17.86 -18.06 28.72
CA LEU A 62 -16.70 -17.35 28.21
C LEU A 62 -15.53 -18.29 27.88
N GLY A 63 -15.29 -19.31 28.71
CA GLY A 63 -14.30 -20.35 28.43
C GLY A 63 -14.64 -21.13 27.15
N PHE A 64 -15.91 -21.46 26.94
CA PHE A 64 -16.39 -22.10 25.71
C PHE A 64 -16.20 -21.21 24.48
N SER A 65 -16.52 -19.92 24.59
CA SER A 65 -16.27 -18.94 23.52
C SER A 65 -14.80 -18.92 23.09
N LYS A 66 -13.87 -18.95 24.06
CA LYS A 66 -12.41 -19.02 23.77
C LYS A 66 -12.00 -20.33 23.12
N LEU A 67 -12.53 -21.46 23.59
CA LEU A 67 -12.28 -22.76 22.99
C LEU A 67 -12.71 -22.79 21.51
N VAL A 68 -13.91 -22.28 21.21
CA VAL A 68 -14.42 -22.19 19.83
C VAL A 68 -13.53 -21.27 18.98
N SER A 69 -13.22 -20.04 19.46
CA SER A 69 -12.36 -19.13 18.71
C SER A 69 -10.96 -19.69 18.47
N GLY A 70 -10.39 -20.38 19.46
CA GLY A 70 -9.09 -21.01 19.34
C GLY A 70 -9.09 -22.18 18.37
N GLY A 71 -10.16 -22.98 18.37
CA GLY A 71 -10.36 -24.08 17.41
C GLY A 71 -10.41 -23.60 15.96
N PHE A 72 -11.06 -22.46 15.69
CA PHE A 72 -11.04 -21.85 14.36
C PHE A 72 -9.65 -21.34 13.97
N ALA A 73 -8.93 -20.69 14.89
CA ALA A 73 -7.57 -20.17 14.64
C ALA A 73 -6.51 -21.27 14.39
N LEU A 74 -6.75 -22.50 14.87
CA LEU A 74 -5.89 -23.66 14.62
C LEU A 74 -6.01 -24.24 13.21
N LYS A 75 -7.09 -23.92 12.47
CA LYS A 75 -7.27 -24.44 11.12
C LYS A 75 -6.15 -23.96 10.20
N LYS A 76 -5.74 -24.83 9.27
CA LYS A 76 -4.82 -24.45 8.20
C LYS A 76 -5.45 -23.34 7.36
N LEU A 77 -4.63 -22.36 7.01
CA LEU A 77 -5.05 -21.23 6.21
C LEU A 77 -4.67 -21.57 4.76
N TRP A 78 -5.69 -21.84 3.95
CA TRP A 78 -5.52 -22.12 2.53
C TRP A 78 -5.59 -20.80 1.78
N VAL A 79 -4.56 -20.51 1.00
CA VAL A 79 -4.35 -19.21 0.38
C VAL A 79 -4.40 -19.38 -1.13
N PRO A 80 -5.23 -18.62 -1.85
CA PRO A 80 -5.21 -18.69 -3.31
C PRO A 80 -3.87 -18.15 -3.84
N LEU A 81 -3.40 -18.67 -4.97
CA LEU A 81 -2.11 -18.29 -5.59
C LEU A 81 -1.96 -16.76 -5.79
N HIS A 82 -3.08 -16.06 -5.98
CA HIS A 82 -3.14 -14.62 -6.23
C HIS A 82 -3.23 -13.77 -4.95
N ALA A 83 -3.19 -14.39 -3.76
CA ALA A 83 -3.13 -13.65 -2.50
C ALA A 83 -1.67 -13.31 -2.11
N PRO A 84 -1.43 -12.14 -1.50
CA PRO A 84 -2.40 -11.09 -1.19
C PRO A 84 -2.88 -10.39 -2.46
N LYS A 85 -4.03 -9.71 -2.42
CA LYS A 85 -4.48 -8.86 -3.55
C LYS A 85 -3.48 -7.73 -3.83
N GLY A 86 -3.74 -6.97 -4.89
CA GLY A 86 -2.95 -5.79 -5.24
C GLY A 86 -2.91 -4.73 -4.13
N PHE A 87 -2.23 -3.62 -4.41
CA PHE A 87 -2.18 -2.49 -3.49
C PHE A 87 -3.56 -1.84 -3.34
N ILE A 88 -3.85 -1.25 -2.17
CA ILE A 88 -5.12 -0.53 -1.93
C ILE A 88 -5.31 0.60 -2.94
N ASP A 89 -4.23 1.32 -3.24
CA ASP A 89 -4.22 2.44 -4.17
C ASP A 89 -2.92 2.39 -4.99
N THR A 90 -3.03 1.94 -6.23
CA THR A 90 -1.89 1.86 -7.16
C THR A 90 -1.38 3.24 -7.54
N ASN A 91 -2.24 4.26 -7.63
CA ASN A 91 -1.82 5.62 -7.99
C ASN A 91 -0.97 6.25 -6.88
N LEU A 92 -1.36 6.05 -5.61
CA LEU A 92 -0.54 6.46 -4.47
C LEU A 92 0.81 5.74 -4.46
N LEU A 93 0.85 4.44 -4.76
CA LEU A 93 2.12 3.72 -4.88
C LEU A 93 2.98 4.32 -5.98
N ILE A 94 2.43 4.52 -7.18
CA ILE A 94 3.14 5.10 -8.33
C ILE A 94 3.72 6.45 -7.94
N ASN A 95 2.93 7.33 -7.33
CA ASN A 95 3.38 8.64 -6.88
C ASN A 95 4.47 8.54 -5.82
N SER A 96 4.32 7.68 -4.81
CA SER A 96 5.32 7.46 -3.77
C SER A 96 6.64 6.89 -4.33
N ILE A 97 6.56 5.99 -5.32
CA ILE A 97 7.74 5.47 -6.04
C ILE A 97 8.38 6.57 -6.89
N LYS A 98 7.61 7.51 -7.46
CA LYS A 98 8.08 8.67 -8.28
C LYS A 98 8.58 9.87 -7.48
N THR A 99 8.12 10.08 -6.25
CA THR A 99 8.64 11.12 -5.33
C THR A 99 9.77 10.61 -4.44
N GLY A 100 9.77 9.32 -4.10
CA GLY A 100 10.77 8.73 -3.20
C GLY A 100 10.42 9.04 -1.76
N GLU A 101 9.14 9.33 -1.54
CA GLU A 101 8.54 9.63 -0.26
C GLU A 101 7.41 8.63 -0.07
N ILE A 102 7.29 8.11 1.15
CA ILE A 102 6.19 7.23 1.50
C ILE A 102 5.06 8.13 2.00
N ASP A 103 4.14 8.49 1.09
CA ASP A 103 3.05 9.43 1.37
C ASP A 103 2.17 8.97 2.55
N ILE A 104 2.12 7.67 2.77
CA ILE A 104 1.46 7.01 3.89
C ILE A 104 1.91 7.54 5.26
N TYR A 105 3.15 8.04 5.37
CA TYR A 105 3.71 8.60 6.60
C TYR A 105 3.74 10.12 6.63
N LYS A 106 3.16 10.80 5.64
CA LYS A 106 2.89 12.24 5.74
C LYS A 106 1.78 12.45 6.76
N VAL A 107 2.18 12.56 8.02
CA VAL A 107 1.27 12.71 9.15
C VAL A 107 0.68 14.12 9.17
N ASP A 108 -0.65 14.17 9.31
CA ASP A 108 -1.37 15.36 9.73
C ASP A 108 -0.84 15.84 11.09
N LYS A 109 -0.19 17.01 11.10
CA LYS A 109 0.50 17.60 12.26
C LYS A 109 -0.40 17.76 13.50
N SER A 110 -1.72 17.78 13.32
CA SER A 110 -2.68 17.94 14.42
C SER A 110 -2.69 16.74 15.37
N LEU A 111 -2.67 15.52 14.82
CA LEU A 111 -2.89 14.26 15.56
C LEU A 111 -1.59 13.71 16.19
N SER A 112 -0.44 14.15 15.69
CA SER A 112 0.86 13.69 16.17
C SER A 112 1.23 14.29 17.53
N SER A 113 0.75 15.50 17.85
CA SER A 113 1.21 16.26 19.03
C SER A 113 0.92 15.59 20.37
N GLU A 114 -0.23 14.92 20.55
CA GLU A 114 -0.58 14.22 21.81
C GLU A 114 0.20 12.91 21.98
N LEU A 115 0.28 12.10 20.92
CA LEU A 115 1.04 10.84 20.96
C LEU A 115 2.54 11.09 21.07
N LEU A 116 3.07 12.13 20.41
CA LEU A 116 4.48 12.52 20.54
C LEU A 116 4.84 12.99 21.94
N ARG A 117 3.94 13.71 22.61
CA ARG A 117 4.13 14.11 24.02
C ARG A 117 4.28 12.90 24.93
N LEU A 118 3.58 11.80 24.65
CA LEU A 118 3.61 10.59 25.46
C LEU A 118 4.73 9.61 25.09
N PHE A 119 5.01 9.45 23.79
CA PHE A 119 5.95 8.43 23.30
C PHE A 119 7.32 8.99 22.88
N GLY A 120 7.50 10.31 22.90
CA GLY A 120 8.79 11.00 22.81
C GLY A 120 9.61 10.78 21.54
N SER A 121 9.16 9.96 20.59
CA SER A 121 9.97 9.54 19.45
C SER A 121 9.46 10.09 18.13
N LYS A 122 10.40 10.52 17.28
CA LYS A 122 10.15 10.82 15.85
C LYS A 122 9.62 9.58 15.09
N ASN A 123 9.63 8.40 15.72
CA ASN A 123 9.20 7.16 15.08
C ASN A 123 7.69 6.91 15.17
N VAL A 124 6.97 7.61 16.06
CA VAL A 124 5.49 7.58 16.14
C VAL A 124 4.86 8.03 14.81
N TYR A 125 5.54 8.93 14.09
CA TYR A 125 5.11 9.40 12.78
C TYR A 125 5.03 8.28 11.73
N TYR A 126 5.76 7.18 11.94
CA TYR A 126 5.79 6.03 11.03
C TYR A 126 4.85 4.90 11.46
N MET A 127 3.95 5.14 12.43
CA MET A 127 2.86 4.22 12.73
C MET A 127 1.70 4.44 11.76
N ARG A 128 1.27 3.39 11.05
CA ARG A 128 0.09 3.44 10.18
C ARG A 128 -0.94 2.36 10.54
N GLY A 129 -2.18 2.57 10.08
CA GLY A 129 -3.27 1.60 10.12
C GLY A 129 -3.58 1.16 11.55
N ASP A 130 -3.69 -0.15 11.72
CA ASP A 130 -4.02 -0.74 13.01
C ASP A 130 -2.98 -0.46 14.09
N VAL A 131 -1.69 -0.31 13.77
CA VAL A 131 -0.68 0.05 14.79
C VAL A 131 -0.97 1.44 15.37
N LYS A 132 -1.38 2.39 14.52
CA LYS A 132 -1.81 3.72 14.96
C LYS A 132 -3.11 3.65 15.77
N ASN A 133 -4.07 2.82 15.35
CA ASN A 133 -5.31 2.62 16.09
C ASN A 133 -5.05 1.98 17.45
N ILE A 134 -4.17 0.98 17.53
CA ILE A 134 -3.72 0.34 18.77
C ILE A 134 -3.01 1.36 19.66
N ALA A 135 -2.09 2.16 19.13
CA ALA A 135 -1.40 3.20 19.91
C ALA A 135 -2.38 4.26 20.45
N ARG A 136 -3.37 4.67 19.64
CA ARG A 136 -4.45 5.58 20.06
C ARG A 136 -5.33 4.95 21.14
N ASP A 137 -5.71 3.69 20.95
CA ASP A 137 -6.51 2.94 21.92
C ASP A 137 -5.74 2.76 23.23
N VAL A 138 -4.43 2.48 23.17
CA VAL A 138 -3.56 2.47 24.35
C VAL A 138 -3.55 3.83 25.02
N GLY A 139 -3.31 4.92 24.28
CA GLY A 139 -3.34 6.29 24.82
C GLY A 139 -4.67 6.59 25.54
N ASN A 140 -5.79 6.25 24.90
CA ASN A 140 -7.13 6.39 25.48
C ASN A 140 -7.29 5.54 26.75
N ARG A 141 -6.78 4.30 26.76
CA ARG A 141 -6.81 3.43 27.95
C ARG A 141 -5.95 4.00 29.08
N VAL A 142 -4.76 4.52 28.79
CA VAL A 142 -3.88 5.18 29.78
C VAL A 142 -4.59 6.37 30.41
N VAL A 143 -5.22 7.24 29.63
CA VAL A 143 -5.99 8.39 30.16
C VAL A 143 -7.14 7.90 31.06
N LYS A 144 -7.93 6.93 30.60
CA LYS A 144 -9.05 6.36 31.38
C LYS A 144 -8.56 5.76 32.69
N TYR A 145 -7.48 4.97 32.66
CA TYR A 145 -6.93 4.35 33.86
C TYR A 145 -6.33 5.38 34.82
N SER A 146 -5.65 6.42 34.31
CA SER A 146 -5.14 7.52 35.13
C SER A 146 -6.25 8.29 35.85
N VAL A 147 -7.34 8.65 35.14
CA VAL A 147 -8.52 9.29 35.74
C VAL A 147 -9.15 8.38 36.81
N PHE A 148 -9.24 7.08 36.54
CA PHE A 148 -9.78 6.13 37.49
C PHE A 148 -8.89 5.93 38.72
N ILE A 149 -7.56 5.96 38.57
CA ILE A 149 -6.61 5.96 39.70
C ILE A 149 -6.80 7.20 40.57
N ILE A 150 -6.92 8.39 39.97
CA ILE A 150 -7.18 9.64 40.71
C ILE A 150 -8.50 9.53 41.49
N PHE A 151 -9.54 9.01 40.85
CA PHE A 151 -10.82 8.75 41.51
C PHE A 151 -10.66 7.80 42.71
N LEU A 152 -9.93 6.68 42.57
CA LEU A 152 -9.65 5.78 43.68
C LEU A 152 -8.88 6.47 44.82
N ILE A 153 -7.90 7.32 44.50
CA ILE A 153 -7.15 8.10 45.51
C ILE A 153 -8.10 9.03 46.28
N VAL A 154 -9.03 9.70 45.61
CA VAL A 154 -10.05 10.52 46.25
C VAL A 154 -10.93 9.68 47.18
N LEU A 155 -11.36 8.47 46.76
CA LEU A 155 -12.14 7.57 47.62
C LEU A 155 -11.35 7.13 48.87
N ILE A 156 -10.04 6.89 48.76
CA ILE A 156 -9.17 6.63 49.92
C ILE A 156 -9.19 7.82 50.87
N SER A 157 -9.02 9.04 50.35
CA SER A 157 -9.00 10.27 51.15
C SER A 157 -10.31 10.52 51.89
N LEU A 158 -11.44 10.10 51.31
CA LEU A 158 -12.77 10.21 51.93
C LEU A 158 -13.03 9.17 53.04
N LYS A 159 -12.09 8.23 53.28
CA LYS A 159 -12.19 7.19 54.33
C LYS A 159 -13.55 6.47 54.33
N ILE A 160 -14.01 6.04 53.16
CA ILE A 160 -15.31 5.36 53.03
C ILE A 160 -15.32 4.13 53.95
N PRO A 161 -16.27 4.05 54.91
CA PRO A 161 -16.30 2.96 55.88
C PRO A 161 -16.56 1.62 55.18
N GLY A 162 -15.85 0.58 55.62
CA GLY A 162 -16.03 -0.79 55.15
C GLY A 162 -15.12 -1.23 54.00
N ILE A 163 -14.22 -0.37 53.50
CA ILE A 163 -13.19 -0.77 52.51
C ILE A 163 -11.80 -0.62 53.13
N SER A 164 -10.98 -1.67 53.10
CA SER A 164 -9.60 -1.60 53.62
C SER A 164 -8.71 -0.75 52.72
N ILE A 165 -7.81 0.02 53.31
CA ILE A 165 -6.82 0.83 52.54
C ILE A 165 -5.97 -0.08 51.63
N SER A 166 -5.63 -1.28 52.12
CA SER A 166 -4.89 -2.29 51.35
C SER A 166 -5.58 -2.67 50.03
N PHE A 167 -6.91 -2.68 49.99
CA PHE A 167 -7.66 -2.95 48.75
C PHE A 167 -7.44 -1.87 47.70
N TYR A 168 -7.55 -0.60 48.09
CA TYR A 168 -7.34 0.50 47.15
C TYR A 168 -5.91 0.52 46.62
N ILE A 169 -4.93 0.30 47.50
CA ILE A 169 -3.51 0.19 47.10
C ILE A 169 -3.34 -0.95 46.10
N PHE A 170 -3.90 -2.14 46.38
CA PHE A 170 -3.83 -3.27 45.45
C PHE A 170 -4.46 -2.96 44.10
N THR A 171 -5.65 -2.36 44.08
CA THR A 171 -6.35 -1.99 42.84
C THR A 171 -5.57 -0.94 42.03
N ILE A 172 -4.97 0.04 42.71
CA ILE A 172 -4.08 1.02 42.08
C ILE A 172 -2.86 0.33 41.47
N ILE A 173 -2.24 -0.63 42.17
CA ILE A 173 -1.09 -1.40 41.64
C ILE A 173 -1.51 -2.18 40.37
N VAL A 174 -2.69 -2.78 40.36
CA VAL A 174 -3.22 -3.51 39.19
C VAL A 174 -3.46 -2.58 38.00
N LEU A 175 -4.00 -1.39 38.24
CA LEU A 175 -4.20 -0.39 37.18
C LEU A 175 -2.87 0.14 36.67
N LEU A 176 -1.92 0.43 37.56
CA LEU A 176 -0.57 0.87 37.20
C LEU A 176 0.16 -0.21 36.41
N SER A 177 0.09 -1.48 36.82
CA SER A 177 0.70 -2.57 36.06
C SER A 177 0.04 -2.76 34.70
N GLY A 178 -1.28 -2.58 34.61
CA GLY A 178 -2.02 -2.53 33.34
C GLY A 178 -1.55 -1.39 32.43
N ILE A 179 -1.36 -0.18 32.98
CA ILE A 179 -0.82 0.98 32.24
C ILE A 179 0.59 0.66 31.74
N VAL A 180 1.48 0.18 32.62
CA VAL A 180 2.87 -0.14 32.29
C VAL A 180 2.94 -1.25 31.22
N ALA A 181 2.13 -2.30 31.34
CA ALA A 181 2.07 -3.37 30.34
C ALA A 181 1.61 -2.85 28.97
N ASN A 182 0.55 -2.03 28.94
CA ASN A 182 0.08 -1.39 27.71
C ASN A 182 1.14 -0.45 27.10
N PHE A 183 1.88 0.26 27.96
CA PHE A 183 2.96 1.15 27.54
C PHE A 183 4.11 0.35 26.93
N ILE A 184 4.68 -0.64 27.65
CA ILE A 184 5.74 -1.53 27.16
C ILE A 184 5.34 -2.16 25.83
N PHE A 185 4.11 -2.66 25.74
CA PHE A 185 3.56 -3.21 24.51
C PHE A 185 3.56 -2.19 23.36
N SER A 186 3.07 -0.97 23.61
CA SER A 186 3.06 0.09 22.59
C SER A 186 4.45 0.47 22.11
N PHE A 187 5.45 0.51 23.00
CA PHE A 187 6.85 0.70 22.60
C PHE A 187 7.36 -0.41 21.70
N GLY A 188 6.94 -1.65 21.96
CA GLY A 188 7.22 -2.79 21.11
C GLY A 188 6.60 -2.71 19.71
N LEU A 189 5.63 -1.81 19.48
CA LEU A 189 5.01 -1.56 18.18
C LEU A 189 5.57 -0.33 17.46
N ILE A 190 6.39 0.48 18.14
CA ILE A 190 7.07 1.60 17.49
C ILE A 190 8.09 1.01 16.54
N PRO A 191 8.02 1.32 15.22
CA PRO A 191 9.04 0.86 14.29
C PRO A 191 10.40 1.37 14.77
N LYS A 192 11.35 0.43 14.93
CA LYS A 192 12.69 0.73 15.44
C LYS A 192 13.50 1.54 14.43
N GLN A 193 13.16 1.42 13.15
CA GLN A 193 13.82 2.09 12.05
C GLN A 193 12.81 2.91 11.26
N VAL A 194 13.28 4.06 10.75
CA VAL A 194 12.52 4.85 9.79
C VAL A 194 12.35 3.99 8.53
N PRO A 195 11.13 3.80 8.03
CA PRO A 195 10.90 3.06 6.81
C PRO A 195 11.69 3.73 5.68
N SER A 196 12.55 2.95 5.04
CA SER A 196 13.33 3.41 3.90
C SER A 196 12.41 3.73 2.74
N ALA A 197 12.69 4.82 2.02
CA ALA A 197 12.00 5.17 0.78
C ALA A 197 12.96 5.11 -0.42
N PHE A 198 13.95 4.22 -0.35
CA PHE A 198 14.98 4.11 -1.37
C PHE A 198 14.44 3.49 -2.64
N ARG A 199 14.82 4.09 -3.77
CA ARG A 199 14.52 3.61 -5.11
C ARG A 199 15.75 3.78 -5.99
N VAL A 200 15.73 3.08 -7.11
CA VAL A 200 16.64 3.34 -8.22
C VAL A 200 15.85 3.99 -9.33
N HIS A 201 16.40 5.07 -9.88
CA HIS A 201 15.82 5.79 -11.00
C HIS A 201 16.81 5.75 -12.16
N LYS A 202 16.38 5.27 -13.33
CA LYS A 202 17.15 5.28 -14.57
C LYS A 202 16.28 5.83 -15.68
N THR A 203 16.88 6.57 -16.59
CA THR A 203 16.19 7.19 -17.72
C THR A 203 16.78 6.67 -19.02
N GLU A 204 15.93 6.42 -20.00
CA GLU A 204 16.33 6.02 -21.35
C GLU A 204 15.59 6.87 -22.37
N ASP A 205 16.33 7.50 -23.29
CA ASP A 205 15.77 8.29 -24.37
C ASP A 205 15.75 7.48 -25.68
N ILE A 206 14.57 7.35 -26.27
CA ILE A 206 14.33 6.69 -27.54
C ILE A 206 13.85 7.72 -28.56
N GLN A 207 14.72 7.98 -29.53
CA GLN A 207 14.40 8.76 -30.71
C GLN A 207 13.78 7.89 -31.80
N GLY A 208 12.68 8.38 -32.37
CA GLY A 208 11.94 7.79 -33.49
C GLY A 208 10.89 6.74 -33.08
N GLY A 209 9.93 6.53 -33.97
CA GLY A 209 8.94 5.44 -33.87
C GLY A 209 7.60 5.85 -33.29
N HIS A 210 6.61 4.96 -33.38
CA HIS A 210 5.31 5.20 -32.75
C HIS A 210 5.38 4.87 -31.26
N PRO A 211 4.94 5.74 -30.34
CA PRO A 211 5.01 5.51 -28.89
C PRO A 211 4.36 4.19 -28.44
N LYS A 212 3.21 3.84 -29.02
CA LYS A 212 2.57 2.52 -28.81
C LYS A 212 3.46 1.33 -29.17
N LYS A 213 4.28 1.42 -30.23
CA LYS A 213 5.24 0.35 -30.59
C LYS A 213 6.37 0.27 -29.55
N ALA A 214 6.88 1.42 -29.12
CA ALA A 214 7.91 1.49 -28.08
C ALA A 214 7.39 0.93 -26.73
N PHE A 215 6.15 1.27 -26.34
CA PHE A 215 5.48 0.68 -25.17
C PHE A 215 5.33 -0.83 -25.30
N ARG A 216 4.92 -1.36 -26.46
CA ARG A 216 4.82 -2.81 -26.67
C ARG A 216 6.16 -3.53 -26.53
N ILE A 217 7.22 -2.98 -27.12
CA ILE A 217 8.59 -3.53 -26.98
C ILE A 217 8.99 -3.58 -25.50
N LEU A 218 8.69 -2.52 -24.74
CA LEU A 218 8.91 -2.50 -23.30
C LEU A 218 8.11 -3.61 -22.59
N ILE A 219 6.81 -3.72 -22.85
CA ILE A 219 5.95 -4.76 -22.24
C ILE A 219 6.46 -6.17 -22.57
N ASP A 220 6.89 -6.39 -23.81
CA ASP A 220 7.43 -7.68 -24.23
C ASP A 220 8.78 -7.97 -23.57
N GLY A 221 9.68 -6.98 -23.51
CA GLY A 221 10.94 -7.07 -22.76
C GLY A 221 10.73 -7.40 -21.29
N LEU A 222 9.75 -6.76 -20.68
CA LEU A 222 9.37 -6.99 -19.30
C LEU A 222 8.86 -8.43 -19.06
N LYS A 223 8.25 -9.10 -20.05
CA LYS A 223 7.88 -10.52 -19.96
C LYS A 223 9.09 -11.45 -19.89
N TYR A 224 10.24 -11.05 -20.44
CA TYR A 224 11.47 -11.86 -20.41
C TYR A 224 12.26 -11.78 -19.10
N LEU A 225 11.92 -10.87 -18.19
CA LEU A 225 12.55 -10.82 -16.87
C LEU A 225 12.34 -12.15 -16.11
N ASN A 226 13.42 -12.79 -15.69
CA ASN A 226 13.37 -14.11 -15.07
C ASN A 226 13.03 -14.02 -13.57
N TYR A 227 11.76 -14.22 -13.23
CA TYR A 227 11.32 -14.29 -11.82
C TYR A 227 10.88 -15.69 -11.45
N ASP A 228 11.13 -16.05 -10.19
CA ASP A 228 10.75 -17.34 -9.61
C ASP A 228 9.22 -17.49 -9.45
N TYR A 229 8.43 -16.44 -9.72
CA TYR A 229 6.99 -16.37 -9.46
C TYR A 229 6.21 -15.62 -10.56
N PRO A 230 4.88 -15.84 -10.69
CA PRO A 230 4.04 -15.11 -11.65
C PRO A 230 4.10 -13.59 -11.46
N LYS A 231 4.03 -12.86 -12.58
CA LYS A 231 4.06 -11.40 -12.65
C LYS A 231 2.66 -10.81 -12.61
N ARG A 232 2.50 -9.71 -11.90
CA ARG A 232 1.31 -8.86 -11.94
C ARG A 232 1.63 -7.65 -12.80
N PHE A 233 0.73 -7.35 -13.73
CA PHE A 233 0.86 -6.24 -14.66
C PHE A 233 -0.30 -5.28 -14.45
N ASP A 234 0.03 -4.00 -14.34
CA ASP A 234 -0.92 -2.89 -14.39
C ASP A 234 -0.31 -1.79 -15.26
N GLY A 235 -1.09 -1.11 -16.08
CA GLY A 235 -0.54 -0.12 -16.99
C GLY A 235 -1.55 0.50 -17.92
N THR A 236 -1.20 1.69 -18.39
CA THR A 236 -1.97 2.46 -19.36
C THR A 236 -1.11 2.63 -20.61
N GLU A 237 -1.60 2.10 -21.73
CA GLU A 237 -0.95 2.31 -23.04
C GLU A 237 -0.92 3.82 -23.32
N PRO A 238 0.19 4.36 -23.85
CA PRO A 238 0.28 5.78 -24.14
C PRO A 238 -0.77 6.21 -25.16
N ASP A 239 -1.58 7.19 -24.78
CA ASP A 239 -2.49 7.88 -25.70
C ASP A 239 -1.84 9.15 -26.24
N SER A 240 -2.08 9.39 -27.53
CA SER A 240 -1.66 10.57 -28.24
C SER A 240 -2.75 11.63 -28.08
N ILE A 241 -2.59 12.55 -27.13
CA ILE A 241 -3.54 13.66 -26.98
C ILE A 241 -3.17 14.70 -28.03
N SER A 242 -4.03 14.91 -29.03
CA SER A 242 -3.80 15.90 -30.08
C SER A 242 -4.01 17.31 -29.53
N GLU A 243 -2.94 17.97 -29.12
CA GLU A 243 -2.95 19.39 -28.77
C GLU A 243 -2.62 20.22 -30.02
N GLY A 244 -3.63 20.87 -30.60
CA GLY A 244 -3.44 21.92 -31.60
C GLY A 244 -3.59 21.48 -33.06
N VAL A 245 -2.61 20.76 -33.62
CA VAL A 245 -2.53 20.44 -35.07
C VAL A 245 -2.76 18.94 -35.29
N GLN A 246 -3.55 18.57 -36.31
CA GLN A 246 -3.69 17.16 -36.70
C GLN A 246 -2.30 16.54 -36.84
N ASN A 247 -2.01 15.48 -36.08
CA ASN A 247 -0.76 14.70 -36.05
C ASN A 247 0.38 15.17 -35.11
N THR A 248 0.14 16.08 -34.17
CA THR A 248 1.08 16.36 -33.05
C THR A 248 0.43 16.07 -31.70
N GLY A 249 1.16 15.45 -30.77
CA GLY A 249 0.61 15.18 -29.44
C GLY A 249 1.62 14.83 -28.37
N ILE A 250 1.25 15.13 -27.12
CA ILE A 250 1.98 14.69 -25.93
C ILE A 250 1.57 13.24 -25.65
N THR A 251 2.57 12.42 -25.41
CA THR A 251 2.43 11.00 -25.10
C THR A 251 2.74 10.78 -23.63
N ASN A 252 1.76 10.26 -22.89
CA ASN A 252 1.96 9.83 -21.51
C ASN A 252 1.38 8.43 -21.33
N GLY A 253 2.18 7.51 -20.79
CA GLY A 253 1.76 6.15 -20.46
C GLY A 253 2.59 5.60 -19.31
N PHE A 254 2.18 4.48 -18.73
CA PHE A 254 2.99 3.80 -17.73
C PHE A 254 2.75 2.29 -17.73
N ALA A 255 3.77 1.56 -17.30
CA ALA A 255 3.75 0.13 -17.07
C ALA A 255 4.28 -0.13 -15.66
N LEU A 256 3.47 -0.78 -14.83
CA LEU A 256 3.84 -1.23 -13.50
C LEU A 256 3.87 -2.75 -13.51
N ILE A 257 5.03 -3.30 -13.17
CA ILE A 257 5.21 -4.73 -12.99
C ILE A 257 5.65 -5.03 -11.59
N GLU A 258 5.02 -6.05 -11.04
CA GLU A 258 5.27 -6.52 -9.71
C GLU A 258 5.46 -8.04 -9.74
N THR A 259 6.50 -8.52 -9.07
CA THR A 259 6.63 -9.95 -8.78
C THR A 259 5.58 -10.39 -7.77
N GLN A 260 5.13 -11.65 -7.82
CA GLN A 260 4.28 -12.19 -6.76
C GLN A 260 4.88 -11.89 -5.37
N PRO A 261 4.07 -11.34 -4.44
CA PRO A 261 4.55 -11.04 -3.10
C PRO A 261 4.96 -12.31 -2.37
N VAL A 262 6.12 -12.26 -1.74
CA VAL A 262 6.63 -13.34 -0.89
C VAL A 262 6.42 -12.95 0.57
N SER A 263 5.85 -13.86 1.36
CA SER A 263 5.64 -13.64 2.78
C SER A 263 6.98 -13.47 3.50
N THR A 264 7.07 -12.46 4.36
CA THR A 264 8.22 -12.25 5.25
C THR A 264 7.81 -12.43 6.70
N GLU A 265 8.79 -12.65 7.57
CA GLU A 265 8.53 -12.71 9.00
C GLU A 265 7.94 -11.39 9.50
N ASN A 266 6.92 -11.50 10.34
CA ASN A 266 6.28 -10.34 10.96
C ASN A 266 7.05 -9.98 12.25
N GLU A 267 7.72 -8.83 12.23
CA GLU A 267 8.49 -8.31 13.38
C GLU A 267 7.63 -8.07 14.63
N ASN A 268 6.31 -7.94 14.48
CA ASN A 268 5.37 -7.72 15.57
C ASN A 268 4.99 -9.00 16.33
N ILE A 269 5.42 -10.19 15.88
CA ILE A 269 5.07 -11.47 16.52
C ILE A 269 5.47 -11.52 18.01
N PRO A 270 6.69 -11.12 18.43
CA PRO A 270 7.06 -11.12 19.85
C PRO A 270 6.17 -10.20 20.69
N SER A 271 5.87 -9.00 20.16
CA SER A 271 4.96 -8.05 20.81
C SER A 271 3.54 -8.63 20.94
N ALA A 272 3.06 -9.30 19.89
CA ALA A 272 1.78 -10.00 19.89
C ALA A 272 1.73 -11.13 20.92
N GLN A 273 2.80 -11.92 21.04
CA GLN A 273 2.92 -13.00 22.03
C GLN A 273 2.91 -12.46 23.46
N LEU A 274 3.67 -11.40 23.74
CA LEU A 274 3.72 -10.78 25.06
C LEU A 274 2.34 -10.24 25.47
N ALA A 275 1.64 -9.54 24.57
CA ALA A 275 0.28 -9.09 24.81
C ALA A 275 -0.70 -10.24 25.01
N LEU A 276 -0.54 -11.35 24.27
CA LEU A 276 -1.36 -12.54 24.44
C LEU A 276 -1.23 -13.12 25.85
N TYR A 277 0.01 -13.39 26.28
CA TYR A 277 0.29 -14.01 27.57
C TYR A 277 -0.10 -13.09 28.73
N ALA A 278 0.26 -11.80 28.66
CA ALA A 278 -0.11 -10.83 29.67
C ALA A 278 -1.64 -10.64 29.75
N GLY A 279 -2.29 -10.56 28.59
CA GLY A 279 -3.74 -10.39 28.50
C GLY A 279 -4.49 -11.56 29.11
N TYR A 280 -4.09 -12.78 28.77
CA TYR A 280 -4.69 -13.98 29.35
C TYR A 280 -4.37 -14.19 30.83
N ALA A 281 -3.16 -13.86 31.28
CA ALA A 281 -2.81 -13.92 32.70
C ALA A 281 -3.71 -13.00 33.53
N LEU A 282 -3.88 -11.74 33.10
CA LEU A 282 -4.81 -10.79 33.73
C LEU A 282 -6.25 -11.28 33.67
N TRP A 283 -6.66 -11.86 32.53
CA TRP A 283 -8.01 -12.38 32.36
C TRP A 283 -8.31 -13.52 33.35
N ILE A 284 -7.43 -14.53 33.45
CA ILE A 284 -7.59 -15.66 34.38
C ILE A 284 -7.56 -15.17 35.83
N LEU A 285 -6.59 -14.33 36.20
CA LEU A 285 -6.53 -13.75 37.55
C LEU A 285 -7.80 -12.98 37.86
N GLY A 286 -8.32 -12.20 36.92
CA GLY A 286 -9.57 -11.46 37.09
C GLY A 286 -10.75 -12.38 37.42
N PHE A 287 -10.89 -13.54 36.76
CA PHE A 287 -11.90 -14.53 37.13
C PHE A 287 -11.69 -15.12 38.51
N VAL A 288 -10.45 -15.47 38.86
CA VAL A 288 -10.15 -15.97 40.21
C VAL A 288 -10.60 -14.94 41.25
N PHE A 289 -10.30 -13.65 41.05
CA PHE A 289 -10.70 -12.58 41.96
C PHE A 289 -12.22 -12.37 42.02
N MET A 290 -12.94 -12.47 40.89
CA MET A 290 -14.41 -12.43 40.88
C MET A 290 -15.04 -13.61 41.63
N LEU A 291 -14.43 -14.80 41.55
CA LEU A 291 -14.95 -16.04 42.13
C LEU A 291 -14.48 -16.24 43.58
N THR A 292 -13.50 -15.47 44.05
CA THR A 292 -13.05 -15.51 45.45
C THR A 292 -14.18 -14.96 46.33
N LYS A 293 -14.69 -15.83 47.20
CA LYS A 293 -15.88 -15.61 48.00
C LYS A 293 -15.77 -14.32 48.82
N SER A 294 -16.61 -13.32 48.53
CA SER A 294 -17.13 -12.47 49.60
C SER A 294 -18.07 -13.36 50.42
N THR A 295 -17.65 -13.70 51.64
CA THR A 295 -18.53 -14.33 52.62
C THR A 295 -19.59 -13.31 53.05
N LEU A 296 -20.66 -13.24 52.26
CA LEU A 296 -21.87 -12.42 52.47
C LEU A 296 -22.66 -12.83 53.72
N SER A 297 -22.05 -12.77 54.91
CA SER A 297 -22.84 -12.75 56.16
C SER A 297 -23.38 -11.34 56.45
N SER A 298 -22.82 -10.31 55.82
CA SER A 298 -23.28 -8.92 55.88
C SER A 298 -22.83 -8.18 54.61
N ILE A 299 -23.71 -7.43 53.96
CA ILE A 299 -23.40 -6.68 52.73
C ILE A 299 -22.62 -5.42 53.13
N TYR A 300 -21.29 -5.49 53.15
CA TYR A 300 -20.46 -4.30 53.27
C TYR A 300 -19.92 -3.88 51.90
N LEU A 301 -19.67 -2.58 51.71
CA LEU A 301 -19.16 -2.07 50.43
C LEU A 301 -17.81 -2.73 50.04
N GLY A 302 -17.02 -3.16 51.04
CA GLY A 302 -15.75 -3.89 50.85
C GLY A 302 -15.89 -5.29 50.25
N ASP A 303 -17.08 -5.88 50.27
CA ASP A 303 -17.34 -7.20 49.68
C ASP A 303 -17.34 -7.17 48.15
N PHE A 304 -17.66 -6.02 47.56
CA PHE A 304 -17.64 -5.83 46.11
C PHE A 304 -16.26 -5.47 45.58
N ALA A 305 -15.31 -5.20 46.46
CA ALA A 305 -14.00 -4.70 46.12
C ALA A 305 -13.23 -5.70 45.24
N LEU A 306 -13.07 -6.95 45.69
CA LEU A 306 -12.38 -8.00 44.93
C LEU A 306 -13.06 -8.32 43.58
N PRO A 307 -14.41 -8.45 43.49
CA PRO A 307 -15.10 -8.56 42.22
C PRO A 307 -14.85 -7.39 41.27
N ILE A 308 -14.87 -6.14 41.76
CA ILE A 308 -14.60 -4.96 40.92
C ILE A 308 -13.18 -5.00 40.36
N THR A 309 -12.18 -5.33 41.18
CA THR A 309 -10.80 -5.49 40.72
C THR A 309 -10.66 -6.62 39.72
N GLY A 310 -11.39 -7.73 39.94
CA GLY A 310 -11.48 -8.83 38.98
C GLY A 310 -12.06 -8.40 37.64
N ILE A 311 -13.14 -7.61 37.64
CA ILE A 311 -13.74 -7.01 36.44
C ILE A 311 -12.72 -6.14 35.70
N LEU A 312 -12.01 -5.27 36.41
CA LEU A 312 -10.98 -4.42 35.81
C LEU A 312 -9.86 -5.23 35.15
N MET A 313 -9.37 -6.27 35.83
CA MET A 313 -8.35 -7.18 35.26
C MET A 313 -8.85 -7.87 34.00
N VAL A 314 -10.09 -8.37 33.99
CA VAL A 314 -10.70 -9.00 32.81
C VAL A 314 -10.83 -8.01 31.65
N VAL A 315 -11.24 -6.77 31.92
CA VAL A 315 -11.37 -5.71 30.91
C VAL A 315 -10.01 -5.35 30.31
N ILE A 316 -8.99 -5.13 31.14
CA ILE A 316 -7.62 -4.84 30.69
C ILE A 316 -7.08 -6.03 29.87
N GLY A 317 -7.24 -7.25 30.39
CA GLY A 317 -6.77 -8.47 29.75
C GLY A 317 -7.42 -8.70 28.38
N ASN A 318 -8.72 -8.48 28.25
CA ASN A 318 -9.43 -8.55 26.97
C ASN A 318 -8.91 -7.54 25.95
N GLY A 319 -8.57 -6.31 26.39
CA GLY A 319 -7.94 -5.31 25.53
C GLY A 319 -6.62 -5.82 24.93
N LEU A 320 -5.75 -6.37 25.78
CA LEU A 320 -4.47 -6.92 25.34
C LEU A 320 -4.63 -8.15 24.42
N ILE A 321 -5.58 -9.04 24.71
CA ILE A 321 -5.88 -10.20 23.85
C ILE A 321 -6.38 -9.74 22.47
N LYS A 322 -7.21 -8.70 22.43
CA LYS A 322 -7.71 -8.13 21.16
C LYS A 322 -6.57 -7.54 20.34
N ASP A 323 -5.71 -6.74 20.96
CA ASP A 323 -4.57 -6.12 20.27
C ASP A 323 -3.59 -7.18 19.76
N SER A 324 -3.32 -8.21 20.58
CA SER A 324 -2.53 -9.37 20.18
C SER A 324 -3.11 -10.06 18.96
N HIS A 325 -4.42 -10.31 18.94
CA HIS A 325 -5.09 -10.92 17.79
C HIS A 325 -4.98 -10.05 16.53
N MET A 326 -5.12 -8.72 16.65
CA MET A 326 -4.95 -7.81 15.51
C MET A 326 -3.52 -7.89 14.93
N LEU A 327 -2.50 -8.04 15.79
CA LEU A 327 -1.11 -8.18 15.35
C LEU A 327 -0.80 -9.55 14.74
N PHE A 328 -1.34 -10.64 15.29
CA PHE A 328 -1.24 -11.97 14.69
C PHE A 328 -1.93 -12.03 13.32
N ASN A 329 -2.88 -11.15 13.04
CA ASN A 329 -3.55 -11.08 11.75
C ASN A 329 -2.79 -10.26 10.71
N GLN A 330 -1.66 -9.64 11.06
CA GLN A 330 -0.87 -8.89 10.09
C GLN A 330 0.07 -9.82 9.33
N PHE A 331 -0.04 -9.81 8.02
CA PHE A 331 0.84 -10.51 7.10
C PHE A 331 1.74 -9.49 6.41
N HIS A 332 3.04 -9.77 6.39
CA HIS A 332 4.05 -8.92 5.78
C HIS A 332 4.55 -9.58 4.50
N PHE A 333 4.74 -8.77 3.47
CA PHE A 333 5.21 -9.24 2.16
C PHE A 333 6.30 -8.36 1.62
N LYS A 334 7.18 -8.96 0.81
CA LYS A 334 8.10 -8.25 -0.07
C LYS A 334 7.80 -8.60 -1.52
N SER A 335 7.78 -7.57 -2.37
CA SER A 335 7.56 -7.69 -3.81
C SER A 335 8.50 -6.74 -4.54
N ASN A 336 9.10 -7.20 -5.62
CA ASN A 336 9.91 -6.36 -6.50
C ASN A 336 8.99 -5.62 -7.46
N VAL A 337 9.13 -4.30 -7.54
CA VAL A 337 8.33 -3.44 -8.40
C VAL A 337 9.22 -2.71 -9.39
N ILE A 338 8.85 -2.78 -10.66
CA ILE A 338 9.39 -1.99 -11.76
C ILE A 338 8.27 -1.13 -12.30
N LEU A 339 8.36 0.17 -12.08
CA LEU A 339 7.50 1.17 -12.69
C LEU A 339 8.27 1.80 -13.84
N THR A 340 7.70 1.78 -15.04
CA THR A 340 8.23 2.51 -16.19
C THR A 340 7.19 3.51 -16.65
N GLU A 341 7.54 4.78 -16.64
CA GLU A 341 6.74 5.85 -17.22
C GLU A 341 7.27 6.18 -18.61
N ILE A 342 6.37 6.35 -19.57
CA ILE A 342 6.70 6.83 -20.91
C ILE A 342 6.17 8.25 -21.01
N LYS A 343 7.07 9.19 -21.26
CA LYS A 343 6.77 10.58 -21.57
C LYS A 343 7.38 10.91 -22.91
N GLY A 344 6.73 11.73 -23.71
CA GLY A 344 7.35 12.18 -24.94
C GLY A 344 6.45 13.02 -25.81
N GLU A 345 7.03 13.49 -26.89
CA GLU A 345 6.34 14.22 -27.93
C GLU A 345 6.34 13.37 -29.19
N PHE A 346 5.18 13.34 -29.84
CA PHE A 346 4.97 12.64 -31.08
C PHE A 346 4.58 13.63 -32.15
N TYR A 347 5.38 13.66 -33.21
CA TYR A 347 5.15 14.44 -34.41
C TYR A 347 5.04 13.48 -35.58
N GLN A 348 3.93 13.56 -36.28
CA GLN A 348 3.76 12.85 -37.53
C GLN A 348 3.51 13.88 -38.63
N SER A 349 4.34 13.81 -39.65
CA SER A 349 4.18 14.60 -40.86
C SER A 349 3.92 13.67 -42.03
N ASP A 350 2.80 13.88 -42.71
CA ASP A 350 2.52 13.21 -43.97
C ASP A 350 3.14 14.06 -45.08
N VAL A 351 4.30 13.65 -45.60
CA VAL A 351 4.97 14.32 -46.71
C VAL A 351 4.43 13.73 -48.01
N GLY A 352 3.46 14.42 -48.59
CA GLY A 352 2.93 14.11 -49.92
C GLY A 352 3.81 14.67 -51.03
N VAL A 353 4.23 13.84 -51.98
CA VAL A 353 4.87 14.26 -53.23
C VAL A 353 3.92 13.99 -54.39
N GLY A 354 3.72 15.00 -55.25
CA GLY A 354 3.04 14.83 -56.54
C GLY A 354 1.54 15.13 -56.58
N LYS A 355 1.08 16.19 -55.92
CA LYS A 355 -0.32 16.64 -56.08
C LYS A 355 -0.49 17.31 -57.46
N GLY A 356 -0.78 16.52 -58.50
CA GLY A 356 -1.13 17.05 -59.82
C GLY A 356 -2.50 17.77 -59.79
N MET A 357 -2.70 18.78 -60.63
CA MET A 357 -3.98 19.53 -60.76
C MET A 357 -5.18 18.67 -61.14
N LYS A 358 -4.96 17.43 -61.60
CA LYS A 358 -5.98 16.41 -61.84
C LYS A 358 -5.54 15.12 -61.13
N ASP A 359 -6.10 14.90 -59.95
CA ASP A 359 -5.93 13.74 -59.06
C ASP A 359 -5.46 12.45 -59.75
N SER A 360 -4.39 11.84 -59.24
CA SER A 360 -4.26 10.36 -59.09
C SER A 360 -2.88 9.84 -58.69
N LEU A 361 -1.80 10.63 -58.74
CA LEU A 361 -0.45 10.16 -58.41
C LEU A 361 0.16 10.89 -57.22
N GLN A 362 -0.47 10.73 -56.06
CA GLN A 362 0.09 11.18 -54.79
C GLN A 362 0.85 10.03 -54.14
N SER A 363 2.16 10.21 -53.93
CA SER A 363 2.93 9.35 -53.03
C SER A 363 3.00 10.06 -51.70
N GLU A 364 2.25 9.58 -50.70
CA GLU A 364 2.35 10.06 -49.33
C GLU A 364 3.36 9.20 -48.57
N ARG A 365 4.39 9.84 -48.00
CA ARG A 365 5.27 9.20 -47.04
C ARG A 365 5.02 9.81 -45.67
N ARG A 366 4.54 8.99 -44.74
CA ARG A 366 4.35 9.36 -43.34
C ARG A 366 5.69 9.33 -42.62
N GLY A 367 6.26 10.49 -42.35
CA GLY A 367 7.38 10.69 -41.45
C GLY A 367 6.88 10.72 -40.01
N VAL A 368 7.53 9.94 -39.14
CA VAL A 368 7.24 9.95 -37.70
C VAL A 368 8.51 10.35 -36.98
N LEU A 369 8.47 11.52 -36.35
CA LEU A 369 9.50 12.00 -35.44
C LEU A 369 8.92 11.91 -34.03
N SER A 370 9.55 11.12 -33.17
CA SER A 370 9.16 11.06 -31.76
C SER A 370 10.39 11.21 -30.89
N ASP A 371 10.24 11.96 -29.81
CA ASP A 371 11.21 11.98 -28.72
C ASP A 371 10.52 11.36 -27.50
N ILE A 372 10.87 10.12 -27.21
CA ILE A 372 10.22 9.32 -26.17
C ILE A 372 11.24 9.05 -25.06
N ARG A 373 10.94 9.50 -23.85
CA ARG A 373 11.69 9.20 -22.63
C ARG A 373 10.98 8.12 -21.82
N PHE A 374 11.74 7.09 -21.47
CA PHE A 374 11.38 6.10 -20.47
C PHE A 374 12.00 6.49 -19.14
N GLU A 375 11.18 6.64 -18.11
CA GLU A 375 11.61 6.83 -16.73
C GLU A 375 11.32 5.56 -15.94
N HIS A 376 12.39 4.82 -15.62
CA HIS A 376 12.31 3.57 -14.89
C HIS A 376 12.58 3.79 -13.40
N TYR A 377 11.64 3.38 -12.57
CA TYR A 377 11.73 3.39 -11.12
C TYR A 377 11.66 1.98 -10.58
N ILE A 378 12.60 1.63 -9.70
CA ILE A 378 12.69 0.29 -9.13
C ILE A 378 12.81 0.36 -7.63
N ALA A 379 12.02 -0.49 -6.98
CA ALA A 379 12.09 -0.71 -5.55
C ALA A 379 11.67 -2.14 -5.20
N THR A 380 12.29 -2.70 -4.17
CA THR A 380 11.66 -3.77 -3.40
C THR A 380 10.67 -3.12 -2.44
N VAL A 381 9.39 -3.40 -2.64
CA VAL A 381 8.31 -2.86 -1.83
C VAL A 381 8.00 -3.84 -0.71
N SER A 382 8.19 -3.40 0.54
CA SER A 382 7.63 -4.09 1.70
C SER A 382 6.20 -3.63 1.91
N SER A 383 5.29 -4.56 2.17
CA SER A 383 3.86 -4.28 2.29
C SER A 383 3.20 -5.13 3.37
N VAL A 384 2.05 -4.67 3.86
CA VAL A 384 1.30 -5.31 4.95
C VAL A 384 -0.19 -5.43 4.57
N CYS A 385 -0.81 -6.55 4.91
CA CYS A 385 -2.26 -6.72 4.88
C CYS A 385 -2.78 -7.43 6.16
N HIS A 386 -4.07 -7.25 6.47
CA HIS A 386 -4.72 -7.81 7.66
C HIS A 386 -5.35 -9.19 7.44
N THR A 387 -5.63 -9.52 6.19
CA THR A 387 -6.06 -10.84 5.77
C THR A 387 -5.47 -11.05 4.39
N LEU A 388 -5.21 -12.31 4.05
CA LEU A 388 -4.64 -12.65 2.75
C LEU A 388 -5.58 -12.32 1.58
N GLU A 389 -6.87 -12.11 1.86
CA GLU A 389 -7.87 -11.71 0.86
C GLU A 389 -7.98 -10.19 0.68
N ASN A 390 -7.36 -9.41 1.57
CA ASN A 390 -7.41 -7.95 1.54
C ASN A 390 -6.32 -7.36 0.63
N ASN A 391 -6.60 -6.16 0.14
CA ASN A 391 -5.61 -5.33 -0.51
C ASN A 391 -4.52 -4.92 0.49
N ARG A 392 -3.29 -4.77 0.00
CA ARG A 392 -2.12 -4.50 0.83
C ARG A 392 -1.72 -3.04 0.79
N ASN A 393 -1.07 -2.61 1.86
CA ASN A 393 -0.48 -1.28 2.00
C ASN A 393 1.03 -1.38 1.85
N TYR A 394 1.65 -0.54 1.02
CA TYR A 394 3.11 -0.41 1.03
C TYR A 394 3.57 0.26 2.32
N VAL A 395 4.77 -0.11 2.79
CA VAL A 395 5.33 0.28 4.09
C VAL A 395 6.74 0.81 3.91
N SER A 396 7.54 0.20 3.04
CA SER A 396 8.88 0.69 2.74
C SER A 396 9.31 0.36 1.32
N PHE A 397 10.30 1.11 0.84
CA PHE A 397 11.01 0.86 -0.40
C PHE A 397 12.49 0.62 -0.09
N GLU A 398 12.99 -0.51 -0.56
CA GLU A 398 14.38 -0.94 -0.39
C GLU A 398 15.07 -1.08 -1.74
N LYS A 399 16.37 -0.75 -1.77
CA LYS A 399 17.22 -0.98 -2.93
C LYS A 399 17.55 -2.47 -3.04
N ASN A 400 17.52 -3.01 -4.26
CA ASN A 400 17.86 -4.40 -4.51
C ASN A 400 18.69 -4.51 -5.79
N THR A 401 19.94 -4.90 -5.61
CA THR A 401 20.96 -4.99 -6.66
C THR A 401 20.63 -6.02 -7.73
N ARG A 402 19.86 -7.07 -7.39
CA ARG A 402 19.40 -8.07 -8.36
C ARG A 402 18.44 -7.45 -9.37
N ILE A 403 17.46 -6.67 -8.91
CA ILE A 403 16.46 -6.04 -9.79
C ILE A 403 17.12 -4.93 -10.63
N GLU A 404 18.11 -4.22 -10.08
CA GLU A 404 18.87 -3.24 -10.84
C GLU A 404 19.54 -3.83 -12.07
N LYS A 405 20.13 -5.02 -11.93
CA LYS A 405 20.74 -5.76 -13.02
C LYS A 405 19.70 -6.20 -14.04
N GLU A 406 18.56 -6.71 -13.57
CA GLU A 406 17.45 -7.10 -14.45
C GLU A 406 16.90 -5.91 -15.26
N LEU A 407 16.89 -4.70 -14.68
CA LEU A 407 16.57 -3.49 -15.42
C LEU A 407 17.62 -3.13 -16.45
N ASP A 408 18.91 -3.28 -16.13
CA ASP A 408 19.97 -3.08 -17.12
C ASP A 408 19.78 -4.03 -18.30
N ASP A 409 19.43 -5.29 -18.04
CA ASP A 409 19.12 -6.27 -19.08
C ASP A 409 17.87 -5.88 -19.90
N LEU A 410 16.84 -5.32 -19.26
CA LEU A 410 15.65 -4.79 -19.94
C LEU A 410 15.99 -3.59 -20.84
N ILE A 411 16.73 -2.62 -20.33
CA ILE A 411 17.17 -1.43 -21.08
C ILE A 411 17.99 -1.88 -22.29
N ASN A 412 18.95 -2.80 -22.08
CA ASN A 412 19.73 -3.37 -23.17
C ASN A 412 18.83 -4.07 -24.21
N TYR A 413 17.82 -4.83 -23.78
CA TYR A 413 16.86 -5.46 -24.69
C TYR A 413 16.10 -4.42 -25.53
N VAL A 414 15.54 -3.38 -24.91
CA VAL A 414 14.82 -2.30 -25.60
C VAL A 414 15.73 -1.61 -26.62
N GLN A 415 16.97 -1.31 -26.26
CA GLN A 415 17.96 -0.72 -27.16
C GLN A 415 18.33 -1.60 -28.35
N THR A 416 18.40 -2.93 -28.17
CA THR A 416 18.69 -3.85 -29.29
C THR A 416 17.53 -3.94 -30.29
N GLN A 417 16.29 -3.90 -29.82
CA GLN A 417 15.09 -3.93 -30.67
C GLN A 417 14.87 -2.61 -31.42
N LYS A 418 15.57 -1.53 -31.04
CA LYS A 418 15.54 -0.22 -31.71
C LYS A 418 16.11 -0.27 -33.15
N LYS A 419 16.95 -1.25 -33.48
CA LYS A 419 17.78 -1.20 -34.70
C LYS A 419 17.14 -1.54 -36.07
N PRO A 420 15.95 -2.16 -36.24
CA PRO A 420 15.50 -2.51 -37.60
C PRO A 420 14.66 -1.46 -38.36
N ASP A 421 13.85 -0.61 -37.70
CA ASP A 421 12.75 0.14 -38.38
C ASP A 421 12.76 1.67 -38.13
N LEU A 422 13.79 2.20 -37.48
CA LEU A 422 13.75 3.54 -36.87
C LEU A 422 14.59 4.60 -37.59
N GLU A 423 15.19 4.27 -38.73
CA GLU A 423 15.79 5.28 -39.59
C GLU A 423 14.68 6.07 -40.29
N VAL A 424 14.61 7.36 -39.98
CA VAL A 424 13.86 8.34 -40.78
C VAL A 424 14.58 8.43 -42.13
N HIS A 425 14.27 7.51 -43.04
CA HIS A 425 14.72 7.61 -44.41
C HIS A 425 14.07 8.86 -45.00
N GLY A 426 14.89 9.87 -45.33
CA GLY A 426 14.47 10.96 -46.19
C GLY A 426 13.86 10.42 -47.49
N ILE A 427 13.11 11.26 -48.21
CA ILE A 427 12.69 10.91 -49.56
C ILE A 427 13.97 10.74 -50.38
N ASP A 428 14.27 9.49 -50.72
CA ASP A 428 15.41 9.19 -51.56
C ASP A 428 15.03 9.54 -53.00
N PHE A 429 15.41 10.73 -53.44
CA PHE A 429 15.21 11.15 -54.83
C PHE A 429 16.06 10.33 -55.81
N THR A 430 16.98 9.49 -55.32
CA THR A 430 17.69 8.51 -56.16
C THR A 430 16.84 7.26 -56.42
N GLU A 431 15.74 7.06 -55.67
CA GLU A 431 14.80 5.99 -55.93
C GLU A 431 14.09 6.22 -57.28
N PRO A 432 14.12 5.26 -58.22
CA PRO A 432 13.56 5.45 -59.56
C PRO A 432 12.07 5.83 -59.57
N SER A 433 11.33 5.39 -58.55
CA SER A 433 9.90 5.67 -58.33
C SER A 433 9.64 7.16 -58.04
N ALA A 434 10.38 7.76 -57.10
CA ALA A 434 10.27 9.17 -56.74
C ALA A 434 10.71 10.10 -57.88
N SER A 435 11.84 9.77 -58.54
CA SER A 435 12.32 10.50 -59.71
C SER A 435 11.33 10.44 -60.88
N LYS A 436 10.73 9.27 -61.14
CA LYS A 436 9.71 9.08 -62.18
C LYS A 436 8.44 9.86 -61.92
N LEU A 437 7.98 9.96 -60.66
CA LEU A 437 6.84 10.79 -60.28
C LEU A 437 7.11 12.29 -60.49
N VAL A 438 8.30 12.77 -60.12
CA VAL A 438 8.71 14.17 -60.36
C VAL A 438 8.80 14.45 -61.86
N GLN A 439 9.38 13.54 -62.65
CA GLN A 439 9.47 13.66 -64.11
C GLN A 439 8.10 13.61 -64.80
N GLN A 440 7.18 12.76 -64.33
CA GLN A 440 5.81 12.69 -64.86
C GLN A 440 5.04 14.00 -64.61
N ASN A 441 5.18 14.58 -63.43
CA ASN A 441 4.56 15.88 -63.11
C ASN A 441 5.18 17.04 -63.91
N LEU A 442 6.50 17.04 -64.11
CA LEU A 442 7.20 17.99 -64.99
C LEU A 442 6.81 17.83 -66.47
N ALA A 443 6.57 16.61 -66.94
CA ALA A 443 6.11 16.36 -68.30
C ALA A 443 4.67 16.84 -68.50
N LEU A 444 3.79 16.59 -67.52
CA LEU A 444 2.41 17.08 -67.55
C LEU A 444 2.33 18.61 -67.53
N SER A 445 3.14 19.29 -66.71
CA SER A 445 3.16 20.76 -66.69
C SER A 445 3.66 21.37 -68.00
N LYS A 446 4.65 20.75 -68.65
CA LYS A 446 5.13 21.18 -69.98
C LYS A 446 4.08 21.02 -71.07
N VAL A 447 3.40 19.87 -71.13
CA VAL A 447 2.32 19.62 -72.10
C VAL A 447 1.17 20.62 -71.94
N GLU A 448 0.92 21.10 -70.72
CA GLU A 448 -0.12 22.09 -70.45
C GLU A 448 0.32 23.52 -70.82
N SER A 449 1.59 23.88 -70.55
CA SER A 449 2.16 25.15 -71.03
C SER A 449 2.16 25.28 -72.56
N GLU A 450 2.27 24.17 -73.27
CA GLU A 450 2.17 24.12 -74.73
C GLU A 450 0.72 24.10 -75.25
N LYS A 451 -0.26 23.70 -74.44
CA LYS A 451 -1.70 23.72 -74.79
C LYS A 451 -2.39 25.06 -74.53
N LEU A 452 -1.74 26.00 -73.86
CA LEU A 452 -2.23 27.38 -73.64
C LEU A 452 -1.35 28.43 -74.36
N PRO A 453 -1.21 28.41 -75.70
CA PRO A 453 -0.67 29.56 -76.43
C PRO A 453 -1.80 30.58 -76.60
N GLY A 454 -2.12 31.36 -75.57
CA GLY A 454 -3.25 32.28 -75.69
C GLY A 454 -3.63 33.20 -74.52
N LEU A 455 -2.85 33.28 -73.44
CA LEU A 455 -3.01 34.36 -72.47
C LEU A 455 -1.70 35.15 -72.43
N GLY A 456 -1.77 36.33 -73.05
CA GLY A 456 -0.66 37.24 -73.18
C GLY A 456 -0.04 37.59 -71.83
N SER A 457 1.28 37.73 -71.89
CA SER A 457 2.08 38.57 -71.03
C SER A 457 1.34 39.86 -70.65
N ASP A 458 0.73 39.89 -69.47
CA ASP A 458 0.51 41.14 -68.75
C ASP A 458 1.65 41.31 -67.75
N LYS A 459 2.48 42.31 -68.04
CA LYS A 459 3.80 42.54 -67.45
C LYS A 459 3.74 43.30 -66.10
N ASN A 460 2.65 43.21 -65.35
CA ASN A 460 2.41 44.14 -64.23
C ASN A 460 2.21 43.55 -62.82
N ASP A 461 2.22 42.24 -62.60
CA ASP A 461 1.99 41.68 -61.25
C ASP A 461 3.25 41.11 -60.56
N GLN A 462 4.43 41.65 -60.86
CA GLN A 462 5.62 41.47 -60.03
C GLN A 462 5.93 42.72 -59.23
N LYS A 463 5.09 43.02 -58.24
CA LYS A 463 5.44 43.85 -57.08
C LYS A 463 4.53 43.47 -55.92
N LEU A 464 5.11 43.28 -54.73
CA LEU A 464 4.50 42.87 -53.44
C LEU A 464 4.34 41.34 -53.27
N LEU A 465 4.90 40.64 -52.28
CA LEU A 465 5.42 41.01 -50.96
C LEU A 465 6.70 40.21 -50.64
N ILE A 466 7.83 40.92 -50.53
CA ILE A 466 8.84 40.61 -49.51
C ILE A 466 8.53 41.61 -48.40
N LYS A 467 8.01 41.14 -47.27
CA LYS A 467 7.98 41.92 -46.04
C LYS A 467 9.18 41.48 -45.23
N ASP A 468 10.20 42.33 -45.25
CA ASP A 468 11.25 42.37 -44.26
C ASP A 468 10.62 42.83 -42.94
N ASP A 469 10.60 41.97 -41.94
CA ASP A 469 10.40 42.38 -40.55
C ASP A 469 11.79 42.59 -39.94
N GLN A 470 12.28 43.82 -39.98
CA GLN A 470 13.31 44.32 -39.07
C GLN A 470 12.89 45.68 -38.50
N GLU A 471 12.76 45.69 -37.17
CA GLU A 471 13.15 46.72 -36.21
C GLU A 471 12.83 48.19 -36.51
N GLU A 472 11.91 48.77 -35.72
CA GLU A 472 12.09 50.13 -35.21
C GLU A 472 11.81 50.17 -33.71
N GLU A 473 12.88 50.50 -32.97
CA GLU A 473 12.86 51.10 -31.65
C GLU A 473 11.92 52.31 -31.62
N SER A 474 11.04 52.37 -30.62
CA SER A 474 10.48 53.65 -30.16
C SER A 474 10.78 53.77 -28.67
N THR A 475 11.78 54.59 -28.41
CA THR A 475 12.04 55.27 -27.14
C THR A 475 10.77 55.96 -26.62
N GLY A 476 10.56 55.87 -25.31
CA GLY A 476 9.40 56.46 -24.63
C GLY A 476 9.40 56.26 -23.12
N GLU A 477 10.47 56.64 -22.45
CA GLU A 477 10.43 57.14 -21.05
C GLU A 477 9.97 58.63 -21.13
N PRO A 478 9.32 59.27 -20.13
CA PRO A 478 9.41 58.93 -18.71
C PRO A 478 8.18 59.13 -17.80
N ASP A 479 8.40 58.71 -16.55
CA ASP A 479 8.08 59.38 -15.28
C ASP A 479 6.83 59.02 -14.44
N ASN A 480 7.17 58.64 -13.19
CA ASN A 480 6.53 58.96 -11.90
C ASN A 480 5.20 58.28 -11.52
N THR A 481 5.26 57.20 -10.72
CA THR A 481 5.00 57.21 -9.25
C THR A 481 5.24 55.85 -8.62
#